data_AF-A0A8K0KGF0-F1
#
_entry.id   AF-A0A8K0KGF0-F1
#
_cell.length_a   1.000
_cell.length_b   1.000
_cell.length_c   1.000
_cell.angle_alpha   90.00
_cell.angle_beta   90.00
_cell.angle_gamma   90.00
#
_symmetry.space_group_name_H-M   'P 1'
#
loop_
_entity.id
_entity.type
_entity.pdbx_description
1 polymer ?
#
loop_
_entity_poly.entity_id
_entity_poly.type
_entity_poly.pdbx_seq_one_letter_code
_entity_poly.pdbx_strand_id
1 'polypeptide(L)'
;MTAGNVVGVFSVRSGGQQRRVSFAAALLHDAELLILDEPTVGLDPELRQSIWDYLKEITESGSKTVIITTHYVEEAKQAHTIGLMRKGRLLAQDKPENLLRAHGTDSLEDVFLDLSKVQEKTTAYSDLREVGGYGDVGEAAEEIVISGRKNSDSKSKIFHRNKNELALQSVDAEDDIDSFERRKARAIGRWRALLLKNYVQLSRNLGSLLFIFGFPLLTFMLFFLAIGRDPEGLHLAVVNQEVGFSNVSSHYCVDYQRLGCNDTALSCRYLQTLVSGDVIQEEYYSEESEAVEAVREGRAWGALIIPENFSSALEERREGGKDTEGHVLAAGEISVYLDMSSESARE
;
A
#
# COMPACT_ATOMS: atom_id res chain seq x y z
N MET A 1 -16.35 6.83 -15.34
CA MET A 1 -15.33 5.98 -14.68
C MET A 1 -16.06 4.96 -13.83
N THR A 2 -16.52 3.89 -14.47
CA THR A 2 -17.20 2.77 -13.83
C THR A 2 -16.14 1.78 -13.36
N ALA A 3 -16.10 1.52 -12.06
CA ALA A 3 -15.29 0.48 -11.45
C ALA A 3 -15.67 -0.86 -12.08
N GLY A 4 -14.79 -1.39 -12.91
CA GLY A 4 -14.94 -2.70 -13.54
C GLY A 4 -14.90 -3.79 -12.48
N ASN A 5 -16.01 -4.51 -12.37
CA ASN A 5 -16.10 -5.80 -11.68
C ASN A 5 -15.11 -6.79 -12.32
N VAL A 6 -13.94 -6.96 -11.71
CA VAL A 6 -13.13 -8.15 -11.93
C VAL A 6 -13.69 -9.23 -11.01
N VAL A 7 -14.60 -10.04 -11.54
CA VAL A 7 -15.12 -11.26 -10.92
C VAL A 7 -13.99 -12.28 -10.90
N GLY A 8 -13.11 -12.18 -9.91
CA GLY A 8 -12.23 -13.25 -9.49
C GLY A 8 -13.04 -14.24 -8.65
N VAL A 9 -12.90 -15.53 -8.94
CA VAL A 9 -13.56 -16.65 -8.26
C VAL A 9 -13.14 -16.68 -6.77
N PHE A 10 -13.80 -15.89 -5.94
CA PHE A 10 -13.77 -16.05 -4.49
C PHE A 10 -14.78 -17.14 -4.16
N SER A 11 -14.34 -18.19 -3.47
CA SER A 11 -15.25 -19.14 -2.85
C SER A 11 -16.15 -18.36 -1.88
N VAL A 12 -17.37 -18.08 -2.33
CA VAL A 12 -18.39 -17.35 -1.58
C VAL A 12 -18.76 -18.22 -0.38
N ARG A 13 -18.13 -17.96 0.77
CA ARG A 13 -18.62 -18.50 2.04
C ARG A 13 -20.03 -17.94 2.21
N SER A 14 -21.02 -18.81 2.46
CA SER A 14 -22.36 -18.32 2.79
C SER A 14 -22.29 -17.46 4.06
N GLY A 15 -23.20 -16.51 4.22
CA GLY A 15 -23.22 -15.62 5.39
C GLY A 15 -23.15 -16.38 6.71
N GLY A 16 -23.86 -17.51 6.81
CA GLY A 16 -23.79 -18.39 7.99
C GLY A 16 -22.41 -19.02 8.23
N GLN A 17 -21.64 -19.38 7.18
CA GLN A 17 -20.25 -19.84 7.34
C GLN A 17 -19.33 -18.74 7.85
N GLN A 18 -19.52 -17.50 7.38
CA GLN A 18 -18.74 -16.36 7.88
C GLN A 18 -19.06 -16.05 9.35
N ARG A 19 -20.34 -16.11 9.73
CA ARG A 19 -20.79 -15.92 11.12
C ARG A 19 -20.20 -16.99 12.05
N ARG A 20 -20.20 -18.27 11.64
CA ARG A 20 -19.57 -19.38 12.39
C ARG A 20 -18.08 -19.12 12.66
N VAL A 21 -17.32 -18.71 11.65
CA VAL A 21 -15.88 -18.41 11.82
C VAL A 21 -15.67 -17.22 12.76
N SER A 22 -16.52 -16.19 12.68
CA SER A 22 -16.46 -15.06 13.60
C SER A 22 -16.75 -15.45 15.04
N PHE A 23 -17.75 -16.30 15.27
CA PHE A 23 -18.09 -16.82 16.59
C PHE A 23 -16.95 -17.67 17.17
N ALA A 24 -16.41 -18.60 16.39
CA ALA A 24 -15.26 -19.41 16.81
C ALA A 24 -14.02 -18.55 17.13
N ALA A 25 -13.77 -17.48 16.37
CA ALA A 25 -12.70 -16.54 16.64
C ALA A 25 -12.86 -15.78 17.97
N ALA A 26 -14.11 -15.48 18.38
CA ALA A 26 -14.39 -14.85 19.67
C ALA A 26 -14.13 -15.80 20.86
N LEU A 27 -14.39 -17.10 20.69
CA LEU A 27 -14.18 -18.11 21.72
C LEU A 27 -12.70 -18.46 21.95
N LEU A 28 -11.84 -18.24 20.96
CA LEU A 28 -10.41 -18.58 20.98
C LEU A 28 -9.60 -17.87 22.09
N HIS A 29 -10.01 -16.67 22.52
CA HIS A 29 -9.30 -15.90 23.54
C HIS A 29 -9.66 -16.31 24.98
N ASP A 30 -10.61 -17.23 25.17
CA ASP A 30 -11.01 -17.74 26.50
C ASP A 30 -11.36 -16.63 27.52
N ALA A 31 -12.02 -15.56 27.08
CA ALA A 31 -12.34 -14.41 27.94
C ALA A 31 -13.29 -14.77 29.10
N GLU A 32 -13.14 -14.07 30.24
CA GLU A 32 -14.06 -14.17 31.39
C GLU A 32 -15.41 -13.48 31.12
N LEU A 33 -15.43 -12.47 30.26
CA LEU A 33 -16.63 -11.76 29.80
C LEU A 33 -16.72 -11.81 28.27
N LEU A 34 -17.81 -12.38 27.76
CA LEU A 34 -18.10 -12.47 26.33
C LEU A 34 -19.33 -11.63 26.01
N ILE A 35 -19.21 -10.69 25.07
CA ILE A 35 -20.33 -9.88 24.57
C ILE A 35 -20.56 -10.28 23.12
N LEU A 36 -21.75 -10.79 22.81
CA LEU A 36 -22.12 -11.31 21.50
C LEU A 36 -23.29 -10.51 20.95
N ASP A 37 -23.07 -9.85 19.82
CA ASP A 37 -24.12 -9.15 19.12
C ASP A 37 -24.79 -10.09 18.12
N GLU A 38 -26.07 -10.43 18.34
CA GLU A 38 -26.88 -11.25 17.43
C GLU A 38 -26.14 -12.51 16.89
N PRO A 39 -25.62 -13.41 17.76
CA PRO A 39 -24.71 -14.47 17.34
C PRO A 39 -25.36 -15.54 16.46
N THR A 40 -26.68 -15.71 16.56
CA THR A 40 -27.46 -16.80 15.94
C THR A 40 -28.22 -16.40 14.68
N VAL A 41 -28.06 -15.16 14.24
CA VAL A 41 -28.78 -14.58 13.10
C VAL A 41 -28.24 -15.12 11.78
N GLY A 42 -29.14 -15.61 10.92
CA GLY A 42 -28.76 -16.23 9.64
C GLY A 42 -28.15 -17.63 9.77
N LEU A 43 -28.32 -18.29 10.91
CA LEU A 43 -27.95 -19.69 11.14
C LEU A 43 -29.18 -20.61 11.12
N ASP A 44 -28.92 -21.87 10.79
CA ASP A 44 -29.94 -22.93 10.81
C ASP A 44 -30.43 -23.21 12.24
N PRO A 45 -31.70 -23.62 12.44
CA PRO A 45 -32.28 -23.82 13.78
C PRO A 45 -31.51 -24.81 14.66
N GLU A 46 -31.02 -25.91 14.09
CA GLU A 46 -30.25 -26.92 14.81
C GLU A 46 -28.92 -26.36 15.34
N LEU A 47 -28.22 -25.57 14.51
CA LEU A 47 -26.95 -24.97 14.90
C LEU A 47 -27.14 -23.89 15.97
N ARG A 48 -28.22 -23.11 15.86
CA ARG A 48 -28.60 -22.14 16.89
C ARG A 48 -28.73 -22.82 18.26
N GLN A 49 -29.42 -23.96 18.32
CA GLN A 49 -29.56 -24.71 19.56
C GLN A 49 -28.21 -25.20 20.09
N SER A 50 -27.37 -25.76 19.23
CA SER A 50 -26.02 -26.20 19.62
C SER A 50 -25.15 -25.06 20.17
N ILE A 51 -25.24 -23.86 19.60
CA ILE A 51 -24.54 -22.67 20.11
C ILE A 51 -25.07 -22.29 21.49
N TRP A 52 -26.39 -22.30 21.68
CA TRP A 52 -27.01 -21.99 22.97
C TRP A 52 -26.63 -22.98 24.06
N ASP A 53 -26.67 -24.29 23.76
CA ASP A 53 -26.28 -25.35 24.70
C ASP A 53 -24.82 -25.17 25.14
N TYR A 54 -23.92 -24.85 24.21
CA TYR A 54 -22.52 -24.57 24.51
C TYR A 54 -22.34 -23.31 25.39
N LEU A 55 -23.04 -22.21 25.07
CA LEU A 55 -22.97 -20.98 25.86
C LEU A 55 -23.52 -21.20 27.29
N LYS A 56 -24.52 -22.07 27.42
CA LYS A 56 -25.07 -22.47 28.72
C LYS A 56 -24.05 -23.29 29.51
N GLU A 57 -23.42 -24.29 28.91
CA GLU A 57 -22.39 -25.12 29.54
C GLU A 57 -21.22 -24.28 30.08
N ILE A 58 -20.69 -23.35 29.28
CA ILE A 58 -19.57 -22.51 29.72
C ILE A 58 -19.95 -21.54 30.85
N THR A 59 -21.21 -21.09 30.91
CA THR A 59 -21.69 -20.20 31.99
C THR A 59 -22.03 -20.96 33.27
N GLU A 60 -22.56 -22.19 33.16
CA GLU A 60 -22.83 -23.07 34.30
C GLU A 60 -21.55 -23.51 35.04
N SER A 61 -20.43 -23.63 34.32
CA SER A 61 -19.11 -23.90 34.93
C SER A 61 -18.63 -22.78 35.88
N GLY A 62 -19.29 -21.63 35.90
CA GLY A 62 -19.00 -20.48 36.77
C GLY A 62 -17.78 -19.65 36.37
N SER A 63 -17.09 -20.01 35.30
CA SER A 63 -15.84 -19.36 34.87
C SER A 63 -16.04 -18.19 33.88
N LYS A 64 -17.25 -18.02 33.34
CA LYS A 64 -17.54 -17.05 32.28
C LYS A 64 -18.89 -16.37 32.42
N THR A 65 -18.93 -15.09 32.08
CA THR A 65 -20.15 -14.29 31.92
C THR A 65 -20.39 -14.03 30.44
N VAL A 66 -21.60 -14.30 29.94
CA VAL A 66 -21.96 -14.07 28.52
C VAL A 66 -23.14 -13.11 28.45
N ILE A 67 -23.00 -12.06 27.65
CA ILE A 67 -24.07 -11.10 27.33
C ILE A 67 -24.39 -11.25 25.86
N ILE A 68 -25.67 -11.45 25.54
CA ILE A 68 -26.15 -11.69 24.18
C ILE A 68 -27.25 -10.68 23.86
N THR A 69 -27.17 -10.05 22.69
CA THR A 69 -28.32 -9.38 22.07
C THR A 69 -28.97 -10.35 21.09
N THR A 70 -30.29 -10.40 21.10
CA THR A 70 -31.05 -11.22 20.17
C THR A 70 -32.38 -10.55 19.87
N HIS A 71 -32.83 -10.68 18.63
CA HIS A 71 -34.18 -10.33 18.22
C HIS A 71 -35.15 -11.52 18.32
N TYR A 72 -34.67 -12.71 18.68
CA TYR A 72 -35.49 -13.90 18.90
C TYR A 72 -35.83 -14.05 20.39
N VAL A 73 -37.09 -13.85 20.73
CA VAL A 73 -37.53 -13.91 22.13
C VAL A 73 -37.44 -15.32 22.72
N GLU A 74 -37.63 -16.36 21.91
CA GLU A 74 -37.43 -17.76 22.34
C GLU A 74 -35.99 -18.05 22.79
N GLU A 75 -35.01 -17.32 22.25
CA GLU A 75 -33.62 -17.41 22.71
C GLU A 75 -33.44 -16.71 24.05
N ALA A 76 -34.06 -15.54 24.23
CA ALA A 76 -34.02 -14.80 25.48
C ALA A 76 -34.62 -15.60 26.66
N LYS A 77 -35.65 -16.42 26.41
CA LYS A 77 -36.26 -17.30 27.45
C LYS A 77 -35.26 -18.28 28.08
N GLN A 78 -34.21 -18.67 27.36
CA GLN A 78 -33.19 -19.62 27.84
C GLN A 78 -32.13 -18.95 28.73
N ALA A 79 -32.11 -17.62 28.80
CA ALA A 79 -31.11 -16.88 29.54
C ALA A 79 -31.40 -16.84 31.06
N HIS A 80 -30.32 -16.79 31.85
CA HIS A 80 -30.40 -16.63 33.31
C HIS A 80 -31.07 -15.31 33.73
N THR A 81 -30.92 -14.26 32.93
CA THR A 81 -31.49 -12.93 33.16
C THR A 81 -31.69 -12.27 31.80
N ILE A 82 -32.84 -11.62 31.62
CA ILE A 82 -33.15 -10.88 30.40
C ILE A 82 -33.29 -9.40 30.70
N GLY A 83 -32.80 -8.57 29.77
CA GLY A 83 -32.98 -7.13 29.78
C GLY A 83 -33.77 -6.71 28.56
N LEU A 84 -34.91 -6.04 28.77
CA LEU A 84 -35.75 -5.51 27.70
C LEU A 84 -35.43 -4.05 27.48
N MET A 85 -35.00 -3.65 26.28
CA MET A 85 -34.55 -2.29 26.00
C MET A 85 -35.37 -1.64 24.87
N ARG A 86 -35.73 -0.36 25.01
CA ARG A 86 -36.38 0.45 23.96
C ARG A 86 -35.96 1.91 24.04
N LYS A 87 -35.65 2.51 22.88
CA LYS A 87 -35.16 3.91 22.76
C LYS A 87 -33.97 4.22 23.68
N GLY A 88 -33.03 3.28 23.78
CA GLY A 88 -31.82 3.42 24.63
C GLY A 88 -32.06 3.35 26.13
N ARG A 89 -33.26 2.96 26.58
CA ARG A 89 -33.58 2.76 28.01
C ARG A 89 -33.94 1.31 28.28
N LEU A 90 -33.41 0.77 29.38
CA LEU A 90 -33.77 -0.54 29.90
C LEU A 90 -35.14 -0.44 30.58
N LEU A 91 -36.13 -1.16 30.05
CA LEU A 91 -37.50 -1.17 30.53
C LEU A 91 -37.66 -2.07 31.75
N ALA A 92 -37.04 -3.25 31.70
CA ALA A 92 -37.07 -4.25 32.75
C ALA A 92 -35.82 -5.13 32.67
N GLN A 93 -35.39 -5.65 33.82
CA GLN A 93 -34.31 -6.62 33.94
C GLN A 93 -34.63 -7.61 35.06
N ASP A 94 -34.89 -8.85 34.72
CA ASP A 94 -35.10 -9.94 35.69
C ASP A 94 -34.99 -11.30 34.99
N LYS A 95 -35.16 -12.39 35.73
CA LYS A 95 -35.35 -13.74 35.17
C LYS A 95 -36.62 -13.77 34.29
N PRO A 96 -36.61 -14.49 33.16
CA PRO A 96 -37.79 -14.62 32.30
C PRO A 96 -39.06 -15.01 33.05
N GLU A 97 -38.96 -15.97 33.96
CA GLU A 97 -40.09 -16.45 34.78
C GLU A 97 -40.68 -15.38 35.71
N ASN A 98 -39.83 -14.50 36.25
CA ASN A 98 -40.27 -13.42 37.14
C ASN A 98 -41.03 -12.35 36.35
N LEU A 99 -40.57 -12.01 35.15
CA LEU A 99 -41.23 -11.03 34.29
C LEU A 99 -42.60 -11.51 33.82
N LEU A 100 -42.70 -12.78 33.40
CA LEU A 100 -43.98 -13.40 33.04
C LEU A 100 -44.96 -13.37 34.22
N ARG A 101 -44.50 -13.73 35.42
CA ARG A 101 -45.34 -13.70 36.63
C ARG A 101 -45.76 -12.29 37.05
N ALA A 102 -44.86 -11.31 36.92
CA ALA A 102 -45.13 -9.93 37.31
C ALA A 102 -46.19 -9.27 36.41
N HIS A 103 -46.21 -9.62 35.12
CA HIS A 103 -47.16 -9.09 34.14
C HIS A 103 -48.38 -9.98 33.90
N GLY A 104 -48.37 -11.23 34.37
CA GLY A 104 -49.48 -12.16 34.23
C GLY A 104 -49.71 -12.61 32.79
N THR A 105 -48.66 -12.72 31.98
CA THR A 105 -48.70 -13.11 30.57
C THR A 105 -47.93 -14.41 30.32
N ASP A 106 -48.28 -15.10 29.24
CA ASP A 106 -47.65 -16.37 28.83
C ASP A 106 -46.45 -16.16 27.87
N SER A 107 -46.28 -14.95 27.36
CA SER A 107 -45.27 -14.58 26.37
C SER A 107 -44.48 -13.34 26.82
N LEU A 108 -43.17 -13.34 26.52
CA LEU A 108 -42.27 -12.22 26.79
C LEU A 108 -42.48 -11.06 25.81
N GLU A 109 -42.99 -11.34 24.61
CA GLU A 109 -43.43 -10.35 23.64
C GLU A 109 -44.54 -9.48 24.24
N ASP A 110 -45.51 -10.09 24.92
CA ASP A 110 -46.61 -9.37 25.58
C ASP A 110 -46.10 -8.49 26.73
N VAL A 111 -45.15 -9.00 27.52
CA VAL A 111 -44.46 -8.21 28.55
C VAL A 111 -43.79 -6.98 27.92
N PHE A 112 -43.07 -7.17 26.82
CA PHE A 112 -42.40 -6.08 26.11
C PHE A 112 -43.38 -5.06 25.55
N LEU A 113 -44.52 -5.50 24.99
CA LEU A 113 -45.58 -4.63 24.49
C LEU A 113 -46.21 -3.80 25.62
N ASP A 114 -46.46 -4.39 26.77
CA ASP A 114 -47.04 -3.68 27.90
C ASP A 114 -46.08 -2.65 28.49
N LEU A 115 -44.80 -3.02 28.69
CA LEU A 115 -43.76 -2.07 29.08
C LEU A 115 -43.59 -0.94 28.06
N SER A 116 -43.72 -1.25 26.77
CA SER A 116 -43.66 -0.27 25.69
C SER A 116 -44.81 0.73 25.73
N LYS A 117 -46.05 0.28 25.98
CA LYS A 117 -47.21 1.16 26.15
C LYS A 117 -47.06 2.07 27.37
N VAL A 118 -46.50 1.55 28.47
CA VAL A 118 -46.24 2.36 29.67
C VAL A 118 -45.18 3.42 29.37
N GLN A 119 -44.06 3.06 28.72
CA GLN A 119 -43.03 4.02 28.34
C GLN A 119 -43.58 5.14 27.45
N GLU A 120 -44.45 4.81 26.49
CA GLU A 120 -45.06 5.78 25.57
C GLU A 120 -45.99 6.75 26.29
N LYS A 121 -46.84 6.25 27.20
CA LYS A 121 -47.66 7.10 28.06
C LYS A 121 -46.81 8.00 28.95
N THR A 122 -45.76 7.46 29.58
CA THR A 122 -44.88 8.25 30.45
C THR A 122 -44.15 9.34 29.68
N THR A 123 -43.71 9.07 28.45
CA THR A 123 -43.06 10.08 27.58
C THR A 123 -44.07 11.15 27.15
N ALA A 124 -45.30 10.77 26.79
CA ALA A 124 -46.35 11.72 26.45
C ALA A 124 -46.72 12.64 27.63
N TYR A 125 -46.71 12.14 28.86
CA TYR A 125 -46.95 12.96 30.06
C TYR A 125 -45.75 13.85 30.45
N SER A 126 -44.50 13.43 30.18
CA SER A 126 -43.32 14.30 30.40
C SER A 126 -43.30 15.46 29.41
N ASP A 127 -43.62 15.20 28.14
CA ASP A 127 -43.61 16.21 27.08
C ASP A 127 -44.75 17.25 27.27
N LEU A 128 -45.88 16.83 27.85
CA LEU A 128 -46.97 17.76 28.23
C LEU A 128 -46.63 18.62 29.47
N ARG A 129 -45.75 18.15 30.36
CA ARG A 129 -45.30 18.91 31.54
C ARG A 129 -44.32 20.03 31.18
N GLU A 130 -43.53 19.88 30.12
CA GLU A 130 -42.61 20.95 29.67
C GLU A 130 -43.33 22.13 29.00
N VAL A 131 -44.58 21.96 28.54
CA VAL A 131 -45.39 23.03 27.92
C VAL A 131 -46.28 23.76 28.92
N GLY A 132 -46.49 23.20 30.12
CA GLY A 132 -47.30 23.79 31.20
C GLY A 132 -46.45 24.48 32.26
N GLY A 133 -46.21 25.78 32.10
CA GLY A 133 -45.53 26.58 33.10
C GLY A 133 -46.27 26.65 34.45
N TYR A 134 -45.46 26.68 35.53
CA TYR A 134 -45.75 27.00 36.94
C TYR A 134 -46.20 25.86 37.88
N GLY A 135 -45.36 25.56 38.88
CA GLY A 135 -45.73 24.85 40.11
C GLY A 135 -44.64 23.96 40.71
N ASP A 136 -43.83 24.53 41.60
CA ASP A 136 -42.87 23.85 42.49
C ASP A 136 -43.55 22.76 43.35
N VAL A 137 -43.10 21.51 43.23
CA VAL A 137 -43.13 20.47 44.28
C VAL A 137 -41.94 19.54 44.08
N GLY A 138 -41.22 19.28 45.17
CA GLY A 138 -39.94 18.59 45.21
C GLY A 138 -39.89 17.13 44.75
N GLU A 139 -38.65 16.67 44.60
CA GLU A 139 -38.20 15.32 44.98
C GLU A 139 -38.97 14.14 44.34
N ALA A 140 -38.84 13.94 43.02
CA ALA A 140 -39.12 12.65 42.36
C ALA A 140 -38.51 12.59 40.95
N ALA A 141 -37.18 12.64 40.85
CA ALA A 141 -36.49 12.08 39.68
C ALA A 141 -35.88 10.73 40.09
N GLU A 142 -36.73 9.83 40.58
CA GLU A 142 -36.37 8.43 40.77
C GLU A 142 -36.32 7.79 39.39
N GLU A 143 -35.19 7.15 39.08
CA GLU A 143 -34.98 6.38 37.86
C GLU A 143 -36.06 5.30 37.75
N ILE A 144 -37.04 5.51 36.87
CA ILE A 144 -38.21 4.65 36.71
C ILE A 144 -37.78 3.33 36.04
N VAL A 145 -37.36 2.36 36.85
CA VAL A 145 -37.38 0.93 36.54
C VAL A 145 -38.81 0.44 36.74
N ILE A 146 -39.48 0.03 35.66
CA ILE A 146 -40.90 -0.35 35.73
C ILE A 146 -41.03 -1.82 36.13
N SER A 147 -41.53 -1.98 37.35
CA SER A 147 -42.15 -3.16 37.97
C SER A 147 -41.26 -4.08 38.81
N GLY A 148 -41.71 -4.28 40.05
CA GLY A 148 -41.09 -5.12 41.07
C GLY A 148 -41.38 -4.68 42.51
N ARG A 149 -42.66 -4.55 42.88
CA ARG A 149 -43.27 -4.47 44.24
C ARG A 149 -42.34 -4.15 45.43
N LYS A 150 -42.61 -3.02 46.10
CA LYS A 150 -42.11 -2.68 47.44
C LYS A 150 -42.35 -3.85 48.41
N ASN A 151 -41.29 -4.57 48.76
CA ASN A 151 -41.22 -5.37 49.96
C ASN A 151 -40.20 -4.70 50.89
N SER A 152 -40.70 -4.15 52.00
CA SER A 152 -39.88 -3.72 53.12
C SER A 152 -39.04 -4.91 53.59
N ASP A 153 -37.73 -4.71 53.73
CA ASP A 153 -36.71 -5.69 54.13
C ASP A 153 -35.95 -6.39 53.00
N SER A 154 -35.30 -5.59 52.16
CA SER A 154 -33.96 -5.89 51.64
C SER A 154 -33.38 -4.61 51.07
N LYS A 155 -32.45 -3.99 51.81
CA LYS A 155 -31.64 -2.89 51.28
C LYS A 155 -30.96 -3.38 50.00
N SER A 156 -31.49 -2.97 48.85
CA SER A 156 -30.78 -3.05 47.57
C SER A 156 -29.45 -2.32 47.78
N LYS A 157 -28.37 -3.08 47.88
CA LYS A 157 -27.01 -2.57 47.81
C LYS A 157 -26.81 -2.02 46.40
N ILE A 158 -27.29 -0.80 46.18
CA ILE A 158 -26.82 0.05 45.10
C ILE A 158 -25.32 0.19 45.37
N PHE A 159 -24.53 -0.36 44.45
CA PHE A 159 -23.08 -0.38 44.50
C PHE A 159 -22.56 1.05 44.40
N HIS A 160 -22.53 1.78 45.53
CA HIS A 160 -21.70 2.97 45.65
C HIS A 160 -20.24 2.52 45.62
N ARG A 161 -19.68 2.43 44.42
CA ARG A 161 -18.25 2.23 44.22
C ARG A 161 -17.53 3.44 44.79
N ASN A 162 -16.92 3.24 45.94
CA ASN A 162 -16.15 4.23 46.68
C ASN A 162 -14.97 4.68 45.78
N LYS A 163 -14.95 5.96 45.38
CA LYS A 163 -13.91 6.53 44.49
C LYS A 163 -12.52 6.65 45.14
N ASN A 164 -12.36 6.19 46.39
CA ASN A 164 -11.17 6.42 47.19
C ASN A 164 -10.23 5.20 47.30
N GLU A 165 -10.42 4.17 46.47
CA GLU A 165 -9.49 3.01 46.38
C GLU A 165 -8.65 3.01 45.09
N LEU A 166 -8.42 4.20 44.51
CA LEU A 166 -7.27 4.45 43.63
C LEU A 166 -6.13 5.03 44.48
N ALA A 167 -5.72 4.26 45.49
CA ALA A 167 -4.45 4.51 46.16
C ALA A 167 -3.36 4.12 45.17
N LEU A 168 -2.63 5.13 44.73
CA LEU A 168 -1.45 5.08 43.88
C LEU A 168 -0.44 4.07 44.49
N GLN A 169 -0.45 2.84 44.00
CA GLN A 169 0.60 1.87 44.27
C GLN A 169 1.85 2.39 43.57
N SER A 170 2.86 2.79 44.35
CA SER A 170 4.20 3.10 43.85
C SER A 170 4.75 1.85 43.16
N VAL A 171 4.77 1.87 41.83
CA VAL A 171 5.41 0.84 41.02
C VAL A 171 6.91 1.07 41.10
N ASP A 172 7.61 0.12 41.70
CA ASP A 172 9.07 0.10 41.81
C ASP A 172 9.71 0.07 40.42
N ALA A 173 10.75 0.87 40.23
CA ALA A 173 11.41 1.12 38.94
C ALA A 173 12.18 -0.09 38.34
N GLU A 174 12.12 -1.25 38.97
CA GLU A 174 12.72 -2.51 38.47
C GLU A 174 11.75 -3.32 37.56
N ASP A 175 10.45 -3.04 37.58
CA ASP A 175 9.42 -3.71 36.74
C ASP A 175 9.37 -3.19 35.29
N ASP A 176 9.99 -2.05 34.99
CA ASP A 176 9.87 -1.39 33.68
C ASP A 176 10.68 -2.11 32.58
N ILE A 177 11.81 -2.72 32.90
CA ILE A 177 12.67 -3.40 31.91
C ILE A 177 12.03 -4.75 31.48
N ASP A 178 11.53 -5.53 32.43
CA ASP A 178 10.87 -6.83 32.16
C ASP A 178 9.49 -6.64 31.51
N SER A 179 8.77 -5.55 31.85
CA SER A 179 7.53 -5.20 31.16
C SER A 179 7.77 -4.73 29.71
N PHE A 180 8.86 -4.01 29.45
CA PHE A 180 9.24 -3.57 28.10
C PHE A 180 9.65 -4.74 27.20
N GLU A 181 10.52 -5.64 27.67
CA GLU A 181 10.93 -6.81 26.89
C GLU A 181 9.75 -7.77 26.63
N ARG A 182 8.85 -7.96 27.60
CA ARG A 182 7.59 -8.72 27.37
C ARG A 182 6.64 -8.02 26.38
N ARG A 183 6.59 -6.69 26.36
CA ARG A 183 5.80 -5.93 25.36
C ARG A 183 6.42 -6.04 23.98
N LYS A 184 7.75 -5.96 23.88
CA LYS A 184 8.52 -6.10 22.64
C LYS A 184 8.42 -7.50 22.06
N ALA A 185 8.55 -8.55 22.88
CA ALA A 185 8.37 -9.94 22.46
C ALA A 185 6.94 -10.19 21.92
N ARG A 186 5.92 -9.66 22.61
CA ARG A 186 4.52 -9.71 22.13
C ARG A 186 4.32 -8.92 20.83
N ALA A 187 4.94 -7.75 20.70
CA ALA A 187 4.88 -6.93 19.50
C ALA A 187 5.55 -7.63 18.30
N ILE A 188 6.71 -8.25 18.49
CA ILE A 188 7.42 -9.01 17.46
C ILE A 188 6.63 -10.25 17.04
N GLY A 189 6.06 -10.98 18.00
CA GLY A 189 5.18 -12.12 17.73
C GLY A 189 3.95 -11.71 16.90
N ARG A 190 3.29 -10.61 17.28
CA ARG A 190 2.16 -10.05 16.54
C ARG A 190 2.56 -9.60 15.15
N TRP A 191 3.71 -8.94 15.01
CA TRP A 191 4.20 -8.47 13.71
C TRP A 191 4.51 -9.65 12.77
N ARG A 192 5.16 -10.71 13.28
CA ARG A 192 5.38 -11.96 12.52
C ARG A 192 4.08 -12.61 12.09
N ALA A 193 3.09 -12.71 12.97
CA ALA A 193 1.79 -13.27 12.64
C ALA A 193 1.06 -12.46 11.55
N LEU A 194 1.12 -11.12 11.64
CA LEU A 194 0.53 -10.23 10.64
C LEU A 194 1.24 -10.33 9.29
N LEU A 195 2.57 -10.39 9.28
CA LEU A 195 3.33 -10.59 8.05
C LEU A 195 3.03 -11.93 7.40
N LEU A 196 3.01 -13.02 8.17
CA LEU A 196 2.69 -14.33 7.63
C LEU A 196 1.25 -14.37 7.09
N LYS A 197 0.29 -13.78 7.81
CA LYS A 197 -1.09 -13.64 7.33
C LYS A 197 -1.14 -12.89 6.00
N ASN A 198 -0.48 -11.74 5.93
CA ASN A 198 -0.47 -10.89 4.74
C ASN A 198 0.25 -11.59 3.57
N TYR A 199 1.36 -12.29 3.84
CA TYR A 199 2.08 -13.06 2.83
C TYR A 199 1.23 -14.20 2.26
N VAL A 200 0.58 -14.99 3.12
CA VAL A 200 -0.32 -16.06 2.68
C VAL A 200 -1.52 -15.50 1.92
N GLN A 201 -2.05 -14.34 2.31
CA GLN A 201 -3.14 -13.68 1.59
C GLN A 201 -2.67 -13.18 0.21
N LEU A 202 -1.47 -12.63 0.12
CA LEU A 202 -0.90 -12.15 -1.14
C LEU A 202 -0.54 -13.30 -2.09
N SER A 203 0.05 -14.39 -1.59
CA SER A 203 0.45 -15.54 -2.41
C SER A 203 -0.73 -16.32 -2.98
N ARG A 204 -1.89 -16.27 -2.32
CA ARG A 204 -3.16 -16.83 -2.83
C ARG A 204 -3.81 -15.95 -3.90
N ASN A 205 -3.44 -14.68 -3.97
CA ASN A 205 -3.92 -13.72 -4.96
C ASN A 205 -2.89 -13.54 -6.08
N LEU A 206 -2.65 -14.59 -6.87
CA LEU A 206 -1.62 -14.62 -7.92
C LEU A 206 -1.78 -13.47 -8.94
N GLY A 207 -3.02 -13.11 -9.30
CA GLY A 207 -3.27 -12.03 -10.26
C GLY A 207 -2.79 -10.66 -9.76
N SER A 208 -3.01 -10.34 -8.48
CA SER A 208 -2.52 -9.10 -7.89
C SER A 208 -0.99 -9.09 -7.78
N LEU A 209 -0.38 -10.24 -7.48
CA LEU A 209 1.08 -10.38 -7.43
C LEU A 209 1.72 -10.17 -8.81
N LEU A 210 1.15 -10.77 -9.86
CA LEU A 210 1.58 -10.55 -11.24
C LEU A 210 1.47 -9.08 -11.66
N PHE A 211 0.43 -8.38 -11.23
CA PHE A 211 0.28 -6.95 -11.54
C PHE A 211 1.34 -6.10 -10.83
N ILE A 212 1.55 -6.31 -9.52
CA ILE A 212 2.50 -5.53 -8.72
C ILE A 212 3.93 -5.67 -9.23
N PHE A 213 4.37 -6.88 -9.61
CA PHE A 213 5.74 -7.13 -10.05
C PHE A 213 5.91 -7.12 -11.57
N GLY A 214 4.93 -7.63 -12.32
CA GLY A 214 5.00 -7.73 -13.77
C GLY A 214 4.90 -6.37 -14.46
N PHE A 215 4.09 -5.45 -13.95
CA PHE A 215 3.96 -4.13 -14.56
C PHE A 215 5.26 -3.32 -14.51
N PRO A 216 5.95 -3.16 -13.36
CA PRO A 216 7.26 -2.51 -13.33
C PRO A 216 8.30 -3.18 -14.22
N LEU A 217 8.36 -4.51 -14.23
CA LEU A 217 9.29 -5.25 -15.09
C LEU A 217 9.03 -4.99 -16.58
N LEU A 218 7.75 -4.97 -16.99
CA LEU A 218 7.37 -4.65 -18.35
C LEU A 218 7.75 -3.21 -18.71
N THR A 219 7.48 -2.24 -17.83
CA THR A 219 7.87 -0.85 -18.08
C THR A 219 9.37 -0.67 -18.24
N PHE A 220 10.17 -1.37 -17.42
CA PHE A 220 11.62 -1.32 -17.48
C PHE A 220 12.17 -1.97 -18.75
N MET A 221 11.57 -3.10 -19.17
CA MET A 221 11.91 -3.74 -20.43
C MET A 221 11.61 -2.83 -21.63
N LEU A 222 10.43 -2.21 -21.66
CA LEU A 222 10.03 -1.28 -22.72
C LEU A 222 10.93 -0.05 -22.75
N PHE A 223 11.32 0.48 -21.59
CA PHE A 223 12.24 1.61 -21.49
C PHE A 223 13.60 1.30 -22.15
N PHE A 224 14.19 0.15 -21.85
CA PHE A 224 15.47 -0.24 -22.47
C PHE A 224 15.35 -0.59 -23.95
N LEU A 225 14.23 -1.16 -24.38
CA LEU A 225 13.97 -1.37 -25.81
C LEU A 225 13.83 -0.04 -26.55
N ALA A 226 13.22 0.97 -25.93
CA ALA A 226 12.97 2.26 -26.56
C ALA A 226 14.21 3.16 -26.66
N ILE A 227 15.10 3.15 -25.65
CA ILE A 227 16.34 3.95 -25.67
C ILE A 227 17.40 3.33 -26.58
N GLY A 228 17.35 2.01 -26.79
CA GLY A 228 18.35 1.29 -27.56
C GLY A 228 19.59 0.94 -26.73
N ARG A 229 20.49 0.14 -27.33
CA ARG A 229 21.80 -0.18 -26.77
C ARG A 229 22.83 0.84 -27.26
N ASP A 230 24.02 0.84 -26.66
CA ASP A 230 25.15 1.62 -27.16
C ASP A 230 25.41 1.29 -28.63
N PRO A 231 25.65 2.30 -29.50
CA PRO A 231 25.91 2.06 -30.91
C PRO A 231 27.28 1.42 -31.10
N GLU A 232 27.31 0.26 -31.75
CA GLU A 232 28.54 -0.45 -32.12
C GLU A 232 28.70 -0.44 -33.66
N GLY A 233 29.93 -0.26 -34.15
CA GLY A 233 30.25 -0.36 -35.59
C GLY A 233 29.80 0.84 -36.45
N LEU A 234 29.96 2.07 -35.95
CA LEU A 234 29.69 3.27 -36.74
C LEU A 234 30.80 3.47 -37.79
N HIS A 235 30.47 3.27 -39.07
CA HIS A 235 31.40 3.54 -40.18
C HIS A 235 31.64 5.05 -40.35
N LEU A 236 32.90 5.48 -40.22
CA LEU A 236 33.34 6.85 -40.40
C LEU A 236 34.29 6.91 -41.61
N ALA A 237 33.91 7.69 -42.62
CA ALA A 237 34.76 7.95 -43.77
C ALA A 237 35.85 8.96 -43.38
N VAL A 238 37.12 8.67 -43.68
CA VAL A 238 38.25 9.53 -43.30
C VAL A 238 39.09 9.88 -44.53
N VAL A 239 39.28 11.17 -44.77
CA VAL A 239 40.19 11.70 -45.79
C VAL A 239 41.27 12.47 -45.06
N ASN A 240 42.50 11.97 -45.10
CA ASN A 240 43.64 12.65 -44.51
C ASN A 240 44.61 13.09 -45.60
N GLN A 241 44.57 14.37 -45.96
CA GLN A 241 45.41 14.95 -47.01
C GLN A 241 46.79 15.37 -46.49
N GLU A 242 46.99 15.41 -45.16
CA GLU A 242 48.28 15.78 -44.56
C GLU A 242 49.36 14.70 -44.75
N VAL A 243 48.95 13.44 -44.72
CA VAL A 243 49.82 12.29 -44.95
C VAL A 243 49.55 11.74 -46.34
N GLY A 244 50.53 11.91 -47.24
CA GLY A 244 50.39 11.52 -48.63
C GLY A 244 50.05 10.04 -48.83
N PHE A 245 49.20 9.77 -49.83
CA PHE A 245 48.74 8.43 -50.20
C PHE A 245 49.91 7.54 -50.66
N SER A 246 50.23 6.51 -49.88
CA SER A 246 51.17 5.46 -50.30
C SER A 246 50.41 4.19 -50.66
N ASN A 247 50.64 3.65 -51.87
CA ASN A 247 49.98 2.47 -52.47
C ASN A 247 50.24 1.13 -51.74
N VAL A 248 50.70 1.15 -50.50
CA VAL A 248 50.99 -0.04 -49.70
C VAL A 248 50.07 -0.05 -48.49
N SER A 249 48.91 -0.66 -48.68
CA SER A 249 48.09 -1.35 -47.67
C SER A 249 48.06 -0.79 -46.24
N SER A 250 46.90 -0.25 -45.89
CA SER A 250 46.19 -0.46 -44.60
C SER A 250 46.51 0.40 -43.39
N HIS A 251 47.39 1.41 -43.46
CA HIS A 251 47.54 2.36 -42.35
C HIS A 251 47.84 3.76 -42.86
N TYR A 252 46.80 4.61 -42.95
CA TYR A 252 46.96 6.06 -43.14
C TYR A 252 47.82 6.70 -42.03
N CYS A 253 47.90 6.03 -40.88
CA CYS A 253 48.73 6.41 -39.76
C CYS A 253 49.53 5.19 -39.28
N VAL A 254 50.78 5.06 -39.75
CA VAL A 254 51.70 4.02 -39.25
C VAL A 254 52.03 4.33 -37.79
N ASP A 255 52.01 3.29 -36.95
CA ASP A 255 52.26 3.27 -35.49
C ASP A 255 53.20 4.39 -34.96
N TYR A 256 52.60 5.54 -34.63
CA TYR A 256 53.30 6.75 -34.15
C TYR A 256 53.77 6.62 -32.70
N GLN A 257 53.53 5.50 -32.01
CA GLN A 257 54.07 5.25 -30.66
C GLN A 257 55.61 5.30 -30.59
N ARG A 258 56.30 5.28 -31.74
CA ARG A 258 57.76 5.46 -31.83
C ARG A 258 58.24 6.89 -32.11
N LEU A 259 57.37 7.82 -32.51
CA LEU A 259 57.71 9.23 -32.62
C LEU A 259 57.32 9.91 -31.31
N GLY A 260 58.31 10.36 -30.53
CA GLY A 260 58.13 11.01 -29.23
C GLY A 260 57.27 12.30 -29.29
N CYS A 261 57.40 13.21 -28.33
CA CYS A 261 56.61 14.45 -28.27
C CYS A 261 56.95 15.50 -29.34
N ASN A 262 57.20 15.10 -30.59
CA ASN A 262 57.35 16.01 -31.72
C ASN A 262 55.97 16.38 -32.29
N ASP A 263 55.79 17.62 -32.74
CA ASP A 263 54.53 18.16 -33.28
C ASP A 263 54.27 17.72 -34.74
N THR A 264 54.90 16.62 -35.18
CA THR A 264 54.77 16.06 -36.53
C THR A 264 53.55 15.13 -36.63
N ALA A 265 52.68 15.33 -37.62
CA ALA A 265 51.51 14.51 -37.94
C ALA A 265 50.47 14.40 -36.81
N LEU A 266 50.02 15.55 -36.33
CA LEU A 266 48.94 15.70 -35.34
C LEU A 266 47.61 15.12 -35.83
N SER A 267 47.35 15.10 -37.14
CA SER A 267 46.16 14.44 -37.72
C SER A 267 46.05 12.97 -37.33
N CYS A 268 47.16 12.24 -37.39
CA CYS A 268 47.19 10.82 -37.07
C CYS A 268 46.99 10.54 -35.58
N ARG A 269 47.51 11.40 -34.71
CA ARG A 269 47.26 11.32 -33.26
C ARG A 269 45.80 11.57 -32.91
N TYR A 270 45.19 12.53 -33.60
CA TYR A 270 43.77 12.82 -33.45
C TYR A 270 42.91 11.61 -33.84
N LEU A 271 43.15 11.01 -35.01
CA LEU A 271 42.42 9.83 -35.49
C LEU A 271 42.57 8.63 -34.54
N GLN A 272 43.80 8.34 -34.08
CA GLN A 272 44.04 7.25 -33.13
C GLN A 272 43.31 7.45 -31.79
N THR A 273 43.17 8.69 -31.34
CA THR A 273 42.43 9.02 -30.11
C THR A 273 40.92 8.89 -30.34
N LEU A 274 40.43 9.31 -31.51
CA LEU A 274 39.02 9.23 -31.88
C LEU A 274 38.52 7.78 -31.94
N VAL A 275 39.38 6.86 -32.38
CA VAL A 275 39.04 5.45 -32.65
C VAL A 275 39.55 4.50 -31.58
N SER A 276 39.80 5.03 -30.38
CA SER A 276 40.13 4.23 -29.20
C SER A 276 38.88 3.49 -28.66
N GLY A 277 38.39 2.48 -29.39
CA GLY A 277 37.29 1.58 -28.98
C GLY A 277 36.57 0.93 -30.16
N ASP A 278 35.63 0.00 -29.88
CA ASP A 278 34.86 -0.74 -30.89
C ASP A 278 33.66 0.07 -31.49
N VAL A 279 33.55 1.34 -31.13
CA VAL A 279 32.41 2.20 -31.48
C VAL A 279 32.50 2.73 -32.91
N ILE A 280 33.70 3.09 -33.37
CA ILE A 280 33.94 3.73 -34.68
C ILE A 280 34.80 2.80 -35.55
N GLN A 281 34.39 2.57 -36.79
CA GLN A 281 35.15 1.84 -37.80
C GLN A 281 35.57 2.80 -38.92
N GLU A 282 36.87 3.02 -39.07
CA GLU A 282 37.40 3.93 -40.09
C GLU A 282 37.44 3.27 -41.47
N GLU A 283 36.94 3.99 -42.46
CA GLU A 283 37.13 3.68 -43.87
C GLU A 283 37.82 4.86 -44.53
N TYR A 284 39.00 4.63 -45.09
CA TYR A 284 39.81 5.72 -45.60
C TYR A 284 39.66 5.91 -47.11
N TYR A 285 39.58 7.17 -47.52
CA TYR A 285 39.35 7.59 -48.90
C TYR A 285 40.44 8.54 -49.40
N SER A 286 40.77 8.48 -50.69
CA SER A 286 41.81 9.34 -51.29
C SER A 286 41.30 10.72 -51.67
N GLU A 287 40.01 10.85 -52.01
CA GLU A 287 39.40 12.11 -52.42
C GLU A 287 38.26 12.52 -51.46
N GLU A 288 38.10 13.82 -51.24
CA GLU A 288 36.97 14.37 -50.46
C GLU A 288 35.62 14.02 -51.09
N SER A 289 35.54 14.06 -52.42
CA SER A 289 34.33 13.75 -53.20
C SER A 289 33.82 12.33 -52.92
N GLU A 290 34.72 11.35 -52.85
CA GLU A 290 34.41 9.94 -52.63
C GLU A 290 33.91 9.69 -51.21
N ALA A 291 34.55 10.30 -50.21
CA ALA A 291 34.13 10.19 -48.81
C ALA A 291 32.76 10.83 -48.57
N VAL A 292 32.49 11.99 -49.17
CA VAL A 292 31.18 12.65 -49.07
C VAL A 292 30.10 11.82 -49.78
N GLU A 293 30.42 11.19 -50.90
CA GLU A 293 29.47 10.31 -51.61
C GLU A 293 29.20 9.02 -50.81
N ALA A 294 30.18 8.47 -50.09
CA ALA A 294 29.98 7.34 -49.19
C ALA A 294 28.97 7.67 -48.06
N VAL A 295 28.96 8.91 -47.56
CA VAL A 295 27.96 9.37 -46.59
C VAL A 295 26.57 9.49 -47.24
N ARG A 296 26.49 10.05 -48.45
CA ARG A 296 25.22 10.21 -49.18
C ARG A 296 24.57 8.87 -49.55
N GLU A 297 25.37 7.87 -49.87
CA GLU A 297 24.90 6.52 -50.17
C GLU A 297 24.58 5.69 -48.91
N GLY A 298 24.80 6.24 -47.71
CA GLY A 298 24.57 5.54 -46.44
C GLY A 298 25.58 4.44 -46.13
N ARG A 299 26.76 4.46 -46.78
CA ARG A 299 27.88 3.54 -46.50
C ARG A 299 28.65 3.98 -45.26
N ALA A 300 28.69 5.28 -44.98
CA ALA A 300 29.27 5.86 -43.76
C ALA A 300 28.29 6.82 -43.06
N TRP A 301 28.36 6.92 -41.74
CA TRP A 301 27.52 7.82 -40.93
C TRP A 301 28.03 9.28 -40.95
N GLY A 302 29.28 9.47 -41.33
CA GLY A 302 29.89 10.78 -41.52
C GLY A 302 31.24 10.67 -42.22
N ALA A 303 31.72 11.80 -42.73
CA ALA A 303 33.02 11.97 -43.34
C ALA A 303 33.83 13.03 -42.58
N LEU A 304 35.10 12.72 -42.34
CA LEU A 304 36.08 13.55 -41.67
C LEU A 304 37.18 13.90 -42.67
N ILE A 305 37.35 15.19 -42.98
CA ILE A 305 38.33 15.66 -43.96
C ILE A 305 39.37 16.53 -43.27
N ILE A 306 40.63 16.09 -43.35
CA ILE A 306 41.78 16.75 -42.79
C ILE A 306 42.62 17.34 -43.94
N PRO A 307 42.91 18.66 -43.93
CA PRO A 307 43.66 19.35 -45.00
C PRO A 307 45.17 19.03 -44.99
N GLU A 308 45.85 19.33 -46.11
CA GLU A 308 47.27 18.99 -46.36
C GLU A 308 48.28 19.57 -45.35
N ASN A 309 48.01 20.75 -44.77
CA ASN A 309 48.95 21.45 -43.88
C ASN A 309 48.41 21.56 -42.44
N PHE A 310 47.73 20.52 -41.97
CA PHE A 310 47.01 20.56 -40.69
C PHE A 310 47.92 20.79 -39.46
N SER A 311 48.99 20.02 -39.29
CA SER A 311 49.88 20.12 -38.11
C SER A 311 50.65 21.43 -38.11
N SER A 312 51.17 21.85 -39.26
CA SER A 312 51.90 23.12 -39.40
C SER A 312 50.98 24.31 -39.16
N ALA A 313 49.75 24.29 -39.69
CA ALA A 313 48.76 25.33 -39.42
C ALA A 313 48.35 25.38 -37.95
N LEU A 314 48.26 24.22 -37.27
CA LEU A 314 47.94 24.18 -35.85
C LEU A 314 49.09 24.69 -34.96
N GLU A 315 50.34 24.42 -35.35
CA GLU A 315 51.52 24.98 -34.71
C GLU A 315 51.59 26.51 -34.90
N GLU A 316 51.38 27.01 -36.13
CA GLU A 316 51.35 28.44 -36.42
C GLU A 316 50.20 29.16 -35.71
N ARG A 317 49.03 28.52 -35.55
CA ARG A 317 47.95 29.04 -34.69
C ARG A 317 48.35 29.13 -33.23
N ARG A 318 49.09 28.13 -32.72
CA ARG A 318 49.57 28.14 -31.33
C ARG A 318 50.51 29.31 -31.08
N GLU A 319 51.37 29.63 -32.04
CA GLU A 319 52.33 30.74 -31.94
C GLU A 319 51.71 32.11 -32.23
N GLY A 320 50.91 32.22 -33.29
CA GLY A 320 50.28 33.48 -33.74
C GLY A 320 49.07 33.91 -32.91
N GLY A 321 48.48 33.01 -32.13
CA GLY A 321 47.41 33.33 -31.19
C GLY A 321 46.20 34.01 -31.85
N LYS A 322 45.96 35.28 -31.52
CA LYS A 322 44.84 36.06 -32.08
C LYS A 322 45.16 36.73 -33.42
N ASP A 323 46.43 36.80 -33.77
CA ASP A 323 46.92 37.53 -34.94
C ASP A 323 47.18 36.59 -36.14
N THR A 324 46.76 35.33 -36.04
CA THR A 324 46.93 34.31 -37.08
C THR A 324 46.15 34.66 -38.36
N GLU A 325 46.80 34.47 -39.51
CA GLU A 325 46.19 34.77 -40.82
C GLU A 325 45.04 33.81 -41.18
N GLY A 326 44.07 34.30 -41.96
CA GLY A 326 42.87 33.55 -42.33
C GLY A 326 43.14 32.26 -43.12
N HIS A 327 44.23 32.20 -43.88
CA HIS A 327 44.58 30.98 -44.64
C HIS A 327 45.09 29.86 -43.71
N VAL A 328 45.81 30.21 -42.65
CA VAL A 328 46.21 29.30 -41.57
C VAL A 328 44.97 28.86 -40.77
N LEU A 329 43.96 29.73 -40.63
CA LEU A 329 42.65 29.40 -40.06
C LEU A 329 41.81 28.44 -40.92
N ALA A 330 42.02 28.38 -42.23
CA ALA A 330 41.40 27.35 -43.08
C ALA A 330 42.19 26.04 -43.04
N ALA A 331 43.53 26.11 -43.11
CA ALA A 331 44.41 24.93 -43.21
C ALA A 331 44.51 24.06 -41.95
N GLY A 332 44.04 24.54 -40.80
CA GLY A 332 43.97 23.78 -39.55
C GLY A 332 42.53 23.51 -39.08
N GLU A 333 41.54 23.69 -39.96
CA GLU A 333 40.14 23.33 -39.70
C GLU A 333 39.86 21.93 -40.26
N ILE A 334 39.26 21.07 -39.46
CA ILE A 334 38.82 19.74 -39.90
C ILE A 334 37.35 19.86 -40.30
N SER A 335 37.04 19.50 -41.55
CA SER A 335 35.67 19.51 -42.05
C SER A 335 34.98 18.19 -41.72
N VAL A 336 33.76 18.28 -41.17
CA VAL A 336 32.94 17.11 -40.82
C VAL A 336 31.63 17.18 -41.60
N TYR A 337 31.34 16.15 -42.37
CA TYR A 337 30.07 15.99 -43.07
C TYR A 337 29.30 14.84 -42.42
N LEU A 338 28.16 15.12 -41.82
CA LEU A 338 27.33 14.09 -41.19
C LEU A 338 26.22 13.64 -42.16
N ASP A 339 25.79 12.39 -42.02
CA ASP A 339 24.59 11.93 -42.73
C ASP A 339 23.34 12.67 -42.21
N MET A 340 22.87 13.61 -43.02
CA MET A 340 21.69 14.44 -42.76
C MET A 340 20.40 13.83 -43.36
N SER A 341 20.44 12.60 -43.90
CA SER A 341 19.30 11.96 -44.55
C SER A 341 18.06 11.88 -43.65
N SER A 342 18.26 11.86 -42.33
CA SER A 342 17.17 11.87 -41.34
C SER A 342 16.56 13.25 -41.04
N GLU A 343 17.26 14.35 -41.35
CA GLU A 343 16.74 15.71 -41.17
C GLU A 343 15.85 16.13 -42.35
N SER A 344 16.20 15.74 -43.58
CA SER A 344 15.39 16.01 -44.78
C SER A 344 14.05 15.27 -44.83
N ALA A 345 13.83 14.29 -43.94
CA ALA A 345 12.54 13.60 -43.79
C ALA A 345 11.60 14.27 -42.77
N ARG A 346 12.03 15.35 -42.12
CA ARG A 346 11.27 16.09 -41.09
C ARG A 346 10.71 17.44 -41.55
N GLU A 347 11.01 17.90 -42.76
CA GLU A 347 10.39 19.11 -43.37
C GLU A 347 9.14 18.81 -44.19
#